data_AF-A0A7C6APU0-F1
#
_entry.id   AF-A0A7C6APU0-F1
#
_cell.length_a   1.000
_cell.length_b   1.000
_cell.length_c   1.000
_cell.angle_alpha   90.00
_cell.angle_beta   90.00
_cell.angle_gamma   90.00
#
_symmetry.space_group_name_H-M   'P 1'
#
loop_
_entity.id
_entity.type
_entity.pdbx_description
1 polymer ?
#
loop_
_entity_poly.entity_id
_entity_poly.type
_entity_poly.pdbx_seq_one_letter_code
_entity_poly.pdbx_strand_id
1 'polypeptide(L)' 'MVKKAYEQPYNESITDDAMLVQMANFPLHFSEGLKYNIKITTPEDLELAEKLMP' A
#
# COMPACT_ATOMS: atom_id res chain seq x y z
N MET A 1 -9.48 12.80 1.31
CA MET A 1 -9.44 12.22 -0.05
C MET A 1 -9.94 10.78 -0.05
N VAL A 2 -9.28 9.85 0.67
CA VAL A 2 -9.59 8.40 0.64
C VAL A 2 -11.08 8.09 0.84
N LYS A 3 -11.71 8.60 1.92
CA LYS A 3 -13.15 8.37 2.17
C LYS A 3 -14.06 8.80 1.00
N LYS A 4 -13.75 9.92 0.33
CA LYS A 4 -14.49 10.38 -0.85
C LYS A 4 -14.20 9.50 -2.07
N ALA A 5 -12.97 9.00 -2.20
CA ALA A 5 -12.59 8.11 -3.29
C ALA A 5 -13.35 6.77 -3.23
N TYR A 6 -13.70 6.30 -2.03
CA TYR A 6 -14.56 5.12 -1.80
C TYR A 6 -16.04 5.30 -2.18
N GLU A 7 -16.48 6.51 -2.57
CA GLU A 7 -17.82 6.72 -3.14
C GLU A 7 -17.91 6.21 -4.59
N GLN A 8 -16.78 5.92 -5.24
CA GLN A 8 -16.73 5.30 -6.55
C GLN A 8 -17.20 3.83 -6.50
N PRO A 9 -17.73 3.30 -7.61
CA PRO A 9 -18.08 1.88 -7.70
C PRO A 9 -16.87 0.99 -7.40
N TYR A 10 -17.12 -0.14 -6.73
CA TYR A 10 -16.11 -1.16 -6.51
C TYR A 10 -15.53 -1.65 -7.84
N ASN A 11 -14.22 -1.80 -7.89
CA ASN A 11 -13.49 -2.37 -9.01
C ASN A 11 -12.42 -3.32 -8.48
N GLU A 12 -12.47 -4.58 -8.92
CA GLU A 12 -11.54 -5.64 -8.52
C GLU A 12 -10.09 -5.38 -8.92
N SER A 13 -9.85 -4.50 -9.88
CA SER A 13 -8.49 -4.11 -10.27
C SER A 13 -7.82 -3.19 -9.24
N ILE A 14 -8.58 -2.66 -8.27
CA ILE A 14 -8.04 -1.76 -7.25
C ILE A 14 -7.36 -2.60 -6.15
N THR A 15 -6.05 -2.39 -5.98
CA THR A 15 -5.19 -3.16 -5.07
C THR A 15 -4.75 -2.38 -3.82
N ASP A 16 -4.76 -1.05 -3.87
CA ASP A 16 -4.42 -0.18 -2.74
C ASP A 16 -5.22 1.15 -2.74
N ASP A 17 -5.12 1.88 -1.63
CA ASP A 17 -5.78 3.18 -1.47
C ASP A 17 -5.22 4.26 -2.40
N ALA A 18 -3.92 4.19 -2.74
CA ALA A 18 -3.29 5.20 -3.57
C ALA A 18 -3.87 5.17 -5.00
N MET A 19 -4.03 3.98 -5.57
CA MET A 19 -4.68 3.81 -6.87
C MET A 19 -6.16 4.20 -6.82
N LEU A 20 -6.90 3.86 -5.75
CA LEU A 20 -8.28 4.32 -5.57
C LEU A 20 -8.37 5.86 -5.61
N VAL A 21 -7.48 6.52 -4.88
CA VAL A 21 -7.40 7.99 -4.80
C VAL A 21 -6.99 8.60 -6.14
N GLN A 22 -6.08 7.95 -6.87
CA GLN A 22 -5.66 8.38 -8.20
C GLN A 22 -6.81 8.27 -9.22
N MET A 23 -7.56 7.16 -9.22
CA MET A 23 -8.72 6.95 -10.10
C MET A 23 -9.84 7.96 -9.81
N ALA A 24 -9.95 8.39 -8.54
CA ALA A 24 -10.86 9.47 -8.13
C ALA A 24 -10.40 10.88 -8.56
N ASN A 25 -9.30 11.02 -9.29
CA ASN A 25 -8.65 12.29 -9.67
C ASN A 25 -8.24 13.18 -8.48
N PHE A 26 -7.93 12.58 -7.33
CA PHE A 26 -7.31 13.31 -6.23
C PHE A 26 -5.78 13.32 -6.36
N PRO A 27 -5.11 14.41 -5.92
CA PRO A 27 -3.65 14.48 -5.97
C PRO A 27 -3.01 13.46 -5.02
N LEU A 28 -1.94 12.82 -5.48
CA LEU A 28 -1.08 11.96 -4.68
C LEU A 28 0.23 12.67 -4.33
N HIS A 29 0.75 12.35 -3.14
CA HIS A 29 2.09 12.72 -2.72
C HIS A 29 2.86 11.44 -2.41
N PHE A 30 4.09 11.36 -2.91
CA PHE A 30 4.97 10.21 -2.73
C PHE A 30 6.11 10.59 -1.78
N SER A 31 6.54 9.62 -0.98
CA SER A 31 7.72 9.71 -0.12
C SER A 31 8.66 8.56 -0.44
N GLU A 32 9.95 8.75 -0.16
CA GLU A 32 10.94 7.68 -0.30
C GLU A 32 10.63 6.53 0.67
N GLY A 33 10.70 5.30 0.15
CA GLY A 33 10.46 4.09 0.93
C GLY A 33 11.71 3.57 1.63
N LEU A 34 11.53 2.80 2.70
CA LEU A 34 12.62 2.07 3.35
C LEU A 34 12.75 0.68 2.74
N LYS A 35 13.98 0.26 2.41
CA LYS A 35 14.28 -1.07 1.87
C LYS A 35 13.71 -2.21 2.73
N TYR A 36 13.67 -2.00 4.05
CA TYR A 36 13.23 -2.99 5.03
C TYR A 36 11.78 -2.79 5.50
N ASN A 37 11.03 -1.84 4.93
CA ASN A 37 9.58 -1.75 5.13
C ASN A 37 8.87 -2.72 4.19
N ILE A 38 9.09 -4.01 4.41
CA ILE A 38 8.57 -5.09 3.59
C ILE A 38 7.19 -5.54 4.08
N LYS A 39 6.38 -6.05 3.16
CA LYS A 39 5.17 -6.80 3.49
C LYS A 39 5.58 -8.27 3.66
N ILE A 40 5.27 -8.89 4.80
CA ILE A 40 5.49 -10.33 5.00
C ILE A 40 4.44 -11.09 4.18
N THR A 41 4.89 -11.82 3.17
CA THR A 41 4.05 -12.58 2.25
C THR A 41 4.51 -14.03 2.06
N THR A 42 5.76 -14.34 2.42
CA THR A 42 6.32 -15.70 2.41
C THR A 42 6.95 -16.07 3.76
N PRO A 43 7.25 -17.35 4.01
CA PRO A 43 8.01 -17.77 5.19
C PRO A 43 9.40 -17.12 5.27
N GLU A 44 10.07 -16.89 4.14
CA GLU A 44 11.40 -16.26 4.09
C GLU A 44 11.35 -14.77 4.51
N ASP A 45 10.25 -14.07 4.21
CA ASP A 45 10.03 -12.70 4.70
C ASP A 45 9.98 -12.66 6.25
N LEU A 46 9.44 -13.72 6.87
CA LEU A 46 9.36 -13.82 8.33
C LEU A 46 10.76 -14.02 8.94
N GLU A 47 11.58 -14.90 8.36
CA GLU A 47 12.98 -15.07 8.79
C GLU A 47 13.78 -13.77 8.67
N LEU A 48 13.54 -12.98 7.62
CA LEU A 48 14.17 -11.67 7.44
C LEU A 48 13.68 -10.67 8.49
N ALA A 49 12.37 -10.61 8.75
CA ALA A 49 11.80 -9.73 9.77
C ALA A 49 12.38 -10.02 11.17
N GLU A 50 12.47 -11.29 11.55
CA GLU A 50 13.07 -11.70 12.84
C GLU A 50 14.53 -11.25 12.99
N LYS A 51 15.33 -11.31 11.92
CA LYS A 51 16.73 -10.86 11.93
C LYS A 51 16.87 -9.33 12.02
N LEU A 52 15.85 -8.58 11.64
CA LEU A 52 15.84 -7.12 11.66
C LEU A 52 15.26 -6.54 12.96
N MET A 53 14.61 -7.37 13.78
CA MET A 53 14.07 -6.97 15.08
C MET A 53 15.16 -7.01 16.17
N PRO A 54 15.17 -6.02 17.10
CA PRO A 54 16.14 -5.95 18.19
C PRO A 54 15.95 -7.02 19.27
#